data_AF-A0A6F9B1H9-F1
#
_entry.id   AF-A0A6F9B1H9-F1
#
_cell.length_a   1.000
_cell.length_b   1.000
_cell.length_c   1.000
_cell.angle_alpha   90.00
_cell.angle_beta   90.00
_cell.angle_gamma   90.00
#
_symmetry.space_group_name_H-M   'P 1'
#
loop_
_entity.id
_entity.type
_entity.pdbx_description
1 polymer ?
#
loop_
_entity_poly.entity_id
_entity_poly.type
_entity_poly.pdbx_seq_one_letter_code
_entity_poly.pdbx_strand_id
1 'polypeptide(L)'
;MGCSRQEACEKWAEPQHFNTELDHCVDISVTPNNMSVTSTSTQLSVKVVNVPSLSAGVTCVFEELTESPGEVLAKGQILCMSPSLKDKIIFLGYGTSDGRIIVWELLGCLAYCGDKRVVKFFLKSKETGHKFITTDFVFYNCSVLQS
;
A
#
# COMPACT_ATOMS: atom_id res chain seq x y z
N MET A 1 -5.17 8.55 12.36
CA MET A 1 -6.11 7.88 13.28
C MET A 1 -5.34 7.50 14.52
N GLY A 2 -5.94 7.65 15.69
CA GLY A 2 -5.33 7.32 16.97
C GLY A 2 -6.43 6.96 17.97
N CYS A 3 -6.04 6.26 19.04
CA CYS A 3 -6.97 5.96 20.13
C CYS A 3 -7.07 7.18 21.04
N SER A 4 -8.26 7.72 21.21
CA SER A 4 -8.53 8.86 22.07
C SER A 4 -9.91 8.74 22.72
N ARG A 5 -10.18 9.61 23.69
CA ARG A 5 -11.54 9.79 24.20
C ARG A 5 -12.40 10.47 23.14
N GLN A 6 -13.70 10.18 23.16
CA GLN A 6 -14.69 10.71 22.20
C GLN A 6 -14.64 12.25 22.08
N GLU A 7 -14.59 12.93 23.22
CA GLU A 7 -14.51 14.39 23.33
C GLU A 7 -13.19 15.01 22.81
N ALA A 8 -12.14 14.21 22.65
CA ALA A 8 -10.87 14.63 22.05
C ALA A 8 -10.77 14.33 20.54
N CYS A 9 -11.77 13.66 19.97
CA CYS A 9 -11.82 13.34 18.55
C CYS A 9 -12.62 14.43 17.81
N GLU A 10 -11.95 15.12 16.90
CA GLU A 10 -12.62 16.05 15.99
C GLU A 10 -13.63 15.29 15.13
N LYS A 11 -14.82 15.89 14.94
CA LYS A 11 -15.90 15.31 14.13
C LYS A 11 -16.39 13.93 14.63
N TRP A 12 -16.23 13.60 15.92
CA TRP A 12 -16.66 12.31 16.46
C TRP A 12 -18.14 11.97 16.19
N ALA A 13 -18.99 12.99 16.03
CA ALA A 13 -20.41 12.84 15.76
C ALA A 13 -20.73 12.53 14.28
N GLU A 14 -19.77 12.69 13.37
CA GLU A 14 -19.93 12.32 11.97
C GLU A 14 -19.87 10.79 11.81
N PRO A 15 -20.63 10.20 10.87
CA PRO A 15 -20.62 8.75 10.66
C PRO A 15 -19.21 8.23 10.38
N GLN A 16 -18.82 7.14 11.04
CA GLN A 16 -17.54 6.44 10.86
C GLN A 16 -16.28 7.27 11.22
N HIS A 17 -16.43 8.43 11.87
CA HIS A 17 -15.29 9.21 12.39
C HIS A 17 -14.80 8.74 13.76
N PHE A 18 -15.70 8.25 14.61
CA PHE A 18 -15.36 7.67 15.90
C PHE A 18 -16.06 6.32 16.06
N ASN A 19 -15.35 5.37 16.66
CA ASN A 19 -15.84 4.01 16.82
C ASN A 19 -15.58 3.49 18.23
N THR A 20 -16.59 2.82 18.79
CA THR A 20 -16.56 2.18 20.12
C THR A 20 -16.68 0.66 20.05
N GLU A 21 -17.07 0.09 18.91
CA GLU A 21 -17.36 -1.34 18.75
C GLU A 21 -16.36 -1.99 17.79
N LEU A 22 -15.92 -3.22 18.07
CA LEU A 22 -14.83 -3.84 17.30
C LEU A 22 -15.20 -4.17 15.85
N ASP A 23 -16.48 -4.46 15.58
CA ASP A 23 -17.05 -4.78 14.27
C ASP A 23 -17.13 -3.57 13.31
N HIS A 24 -17.11 -2.37 13.87
CA HIS A 24 -17.05 -1.12 13.14
C HIS A 24 -15.60 -0.62 12.91
N CYS A 25 -14.58 -1.44 13.21
CA CYS A 25 -13.20 -1.12 12.86
C CYS A 25 -13.03 -1.07 11.34
N VAL A 26 -12.11 -0.20 10.91
CA VAL A 26 -11.73 -0.08 9.50
C VAL A 26 -11.19 -1.42 9.01
N ASP A 27 -11.76 -1.94 7.93
CA ASP A 27 -11.31 -3.18 7.30
C ASP A 27 -10.96 -2.93 5.83
N ILE A 28 -9.91 -3.62 5.36
CA ILE A 28 -9.35 -3.46 4.03
C ILE A 28 -9.15 -4.82 3.36
N SER A 29 -9.51 -4.89 2.09
CA SER A 29 -9.17 -6.03 1.22
C SER A 29 -8.62 -5.52 -0.10
N VAL A 30 -7.60 -6.22 -0.62
CA VAL A 30 -6.90 -5.86 -1.86
C VAL A 30 -6.96 -7.06 -2.80
N THR A 31 -7.37 -6.83 -4.05
CA THR A 31 -7.49 -7.88 -5.08
C THR A 31 -6.84 -7.41 -6.38
N PRO A 32 -5.84 -8.14 -6.91
CA PRO A 32 -5.11 -9.23 -6.26
C PRO A 32 -4.28 -8.72 -5.07
N ASN A 33 -4.03 -9.57 -4.08
CA ASN A 33 -3.14 -9.27 -2.93
C ASN A 33 -1.70 -9.77 -3.13
N ASN A 34 -1.39 -10.28 -4.34
CA ASN A 34 -0.07 -10.77 -4.69
C ASN A 34 0.27 -10.49 -6.15
N MET A 35 1.56 -10.55 -6.49
CA MET A 35 2.05 -10.24 -7.83
C MET A 35 3.46 -10.78 -8.07
N SER A 36 3.78 -11.16 -9.31
CA SER A 36 5.15 -11.51 -9.67
C SER A 36 6.05 -10.26 -9.68
N VAL A 37 7.29 -10.38 -9.21
CA VAL A 37 8.32 -9.33 -9.36
C VAL A 37 8.61 -8.98 -10.83
N THR A 38 8.29 -9.90 -11.74
CA THR A 38 8.39 -9.71 -13.19
C THR A 38 7.08 -9.31 -13.84
N SER A 39 6.05 -8.91 -13.08
CA SER A 39 4.83 -8.36 -13.67
C SER A 39 4.98 -6.86 -13.94
N THR A 40 4.29 -6.36 -14.97
CA THR A 40 4.16 -4.93 -15.25
C THR A 40 3.12 -4.30 -14.33
N SER A 41 3.11 -2.97 -14.19
CA SER A 41 2.09 -2.26 -13.41
C SER A 41 0.67 -2.75 -13.77
N THR A 42 -0.09 -3.16 -12.77
CA THR A 42 -1.40 -3.81 -12.89
C THR A 42 -2.39 -3.07 -11.99
N GLN A 43 -3.64 -2.95 -12.44
CA GLN A 43 -4.69 -2.33 -11.66
C GLN A 43 -5.14 -3.26 -10.52
N LEU A 44 -5.17 -2.73 -9.30
CA LEU A 44 -5.66 -3.40 -8.10
C LEU A 44 -7.02 -2.81 -7.71
N SER A 45 -7.91 -3.67 -7.25
CA SER A 45 -9.16 -3.29 -6.60
C SER A 45 -9.00 -3.38 -5.09
N VAL A 46 -9.16 -2.26 -4.41
CA VAL A 46 -9.08 -2.15 -2.96
C VAL A 46 -10.49 -1.85 -2.45
N LYS A 47 -11.01 -2.67 -1.54
CA LYS A 47 -12.29 -2.41 -0.87
C LYS A 47 -12.00 -2.06 0.57
N VAL A 48 -12.52 -0.92 1.00
CA VAL A 48 -12.43 -0.45 2.38
C VAL A 48 -13.83 -0.21 2.93
N VAL A 49 -14.06 -0.66 4.16
CA VAL A 49 -15.34 -0.50 4.86
C VAL A 49 -15.11 0.18 6.21
N ASN A 50 -16.19 0.69 6.80
CA ASN A 50 -16.18 1.41 8.07
C ASN A 50 -15.23 2.62 8.08
N VAL A 51 -15.26 3.40 6.99
CA VAL A 51 -14.45 4.62 6.85
C VAL A 51 -15.32 5.85 6.65
N PRO A 52 -14.83 7.03 7.07
CA PRO A 52 -15.38 8.31 6.65
C PRO A 52 -15.38 8.50 5.14
N SER A 53 -15.98 9.61 4.69
CA SER A 53 -15.93 10.00 3.28
C SER A 53 -14.49 10.10 2.77
N LEU A 54 -14.19 9.38 1.69
CA LEU A 54 -12.90 9.43 0.99
C LEU A 54 -12.92 10.39 -0.20
N SER A 55 -13.87 11.33 -0.26
CA SER A 55 -14.06 12.26 -1.38
C SER A 55 -12.86 13.18 -1.64
N ALA A 56 -12.05 13.48 -0.62
CA ALA A 56 -10.78 14.20 -0.80
C ALA A 56 -9.74 13.40 -1.58
N GLY A 57 -9.95 12.08 -1.73
CA GLY A 57 -9.10 11.14 -2.42
C GLY A 57 -8.11 10.43 -1.50
N VAL A 58 -7.50 9.40 -2.05
CA VAL A 58 -6.53 8.54 -1.35
C VAL A 58 -5.28 8.31 -2.18
N THR A 59 -4.22 7.92 -1.49
CA THR A 59 -2.98 7.44 -2.10
C THR A 59 -2.73 6.03 -1.61
N CYS A 60 -2.45 5.12 -2.53
CA CYS A 60 -2.04 3.75 -2.22
C CYS A 60 -0.53 3.72 -2.05
N VAL A 61 -0.06 3.20 -0.92
CA VAL A 61 1.34 3.24 -0.52
C VAL A 61 1.83 1.82 -0.30
N PHE A 62 2.80 1.40 -1.10
CA PHE A 62 3.46 0.10 -0.97
C PHE A 62 4.73 0.31 -0.15
N GLU A 63 4.61 0.26 1.18
CA GLU A 63 5.72 0.43 2.14
C GLU A 63 6.61 1.62 1.76
N GLU A 64 7.86 1.36 1.36
CA GLU A 64 8.84 2.33 0.86
C GLU A 64 9.09 2.17 -0.66
N LEU A 65 8.36 1.28 -1.33
CA LEU A 65 8.52 0.99 -2.74
C LEU A 65 7.99 2.14 -3.60
N THR A 66 6.71 2.45 -3.49
CA THR A 66 6.03 3.38 -4.41
C THR A 66 4.74 3.87 -3.78
N GLU A 67 4.37 5.10 -4.14
CA GLU A 67 3.04 5.64 -3.91
C GLU A 67 2.33 5.84 -5.25
N SER A 68 1.06 5.47 -5.33
CA SER A 68 0.22 5.68 -6.51
C SER A 68 -1.08 6.39 -6.14
N PRO A 69 -1.64 7.25 -7.00
CA PRO A 69 -2.98 7.78 -6.78
C PRO A 69 -4.00 6.64 -6.72
N GLY A 70 -4.98 6.75 -5.82
CA GLY A 70 -6.15 5.88 -5.79
C GLY A 70 -7.39 6.63 -6.27
N GLU A 71 -8.10 6.03 -7.22
CA GLU A 71 -9.40 6.51 -7.69
C GLU A 71 -10.50 5.93 -6.79
N VAL A 72 -11.26 6.81 -6.13
CA VAL A 72 -12.33 6.41 -5.21
C VAL A 72 -13.63 6.25 -6.00
N LEU A 73 -14.13 5.02 -6.06
CA LEU A 73 -15.41 4.66 -6.63
C LEU A 73 -16.52 4.62 -5.57
N ALA A 74 -17.74 4.32 -6.00
CA ALA A 74 -18.88 4.12 -5.11
C ALA A 74 -18.62 3.01 -4.07
N LYS A 75 -19.25 3.15 -2.89
CA LYS A 75 -19.25 2.14 -1.81
C LYS A 75 -17.84 1.78 -1.26
N GLY A 76 -16.90 2.72 -1.29
CA GLY A 76 -15.56 2.52 -0.71
C GLY A 76 -14.67 1.57 -1.52
N GLN A 77 -14.99 1.34 -2.80
CA GLN A 77 -14.08 0.67 -3.71
C GLN A 77 -13.07 1.69 -4.25
N ILE A 78 -11.80 1.30 -4.33
CA ILE A 78 -10.69 2.13 -4.77
C ILE A 78 -9.93 1.37 -5.85
N LEU A 79 -9.55 2.06 -6.91
CA LEU A 79 -8.67 1.53 -7.95
C LEU A 79 -7.30 2.16 -7.87
N CYS A 80 -6.25 1.35 -7.88
CA CYS A 80 -4.87 1.84 -7.86
C CYS A 80 -3.97 1.01 -8.75
N MET A 81 -2.83 1.58 -9.14
CA MET A 81 -1.84 0.90 -9.96
C MET A 81 -0.75 0.31 -9.06
N SER A 82 -0.46 -0.97 -9.24
CA SER A 82 0.65 -1.63 -8.57
C SER A 82 2.00 -1.13 -9.11
N PRO A 83 3.07 -1.19 -8.30
CA PRO A 83 4.40 -0.84 -8.78
C PRO A 83 4.90 -1.86 -9.81
N SER A 84 5.58 -1.36 -10.84
CA SER A 84 6.40 -2.17 -11.73
C SER A 84 7.78 -2.33 -11.11
N LEU A 85 8.08 -3.53 -10.60
CA LEU A 85 9.44 -3.80 -10.13
C LEU A 85 10.41 -4.02 -11.30
N LYS A 86 9.93 -4.33 -12.52
CA LYS A 86 10.77 -4.42 -13.73
C LYS A 86 11.64 -3.19 -13.95
N ASP A 87 11.06 -2.01 -13.82
CA ASP A 87 11.78 -0.77 -14.12
C ASP A 87 12.74 -0.40 -12.98
N LYS A 88 12.42 -0.77 -11.75
CA LYS A 88 13.35 -0.70 -10.61
C LYS A 88 14.45 -1.74 -10.65
N ILE A 89 14.25 -2.85 -11.37
CA ILE A 89 15.26 -3.88 -11.65
C ILE A 89 16.26 -3.39 -12.72
N ILE A 90 15.84 -2.53 -13.67
CA ILE A 90 16.67 -2.08 -14.80
C ILE A 90 17.68 -0.98 -14.44
N PHE A 91 17.41 -0.13 -13.44
CA PHE A 91 18.39 0.88 -12.98
C PHE A 91 19.57 0.32 -12.17
N LEU A 92 19.68 -1.00 -12.05
CA LEU A 92 20.66 -1.71 -11.21
C LEU A 92 21.79 -2.37 -12.01
N GLY A 93 22.09 -1.85 -13.20
CA GLY A 93 23.35 -2.09 -13.89
C GLY A 93 24.12 -0.77 -13.98
N TYR A 94 25.33 -0.73 -13.44
CA TYR A 94 26.31 0.37 -13.45
C TYR A 94 26.20 1.39 -12.32
N GLY A 95 27.09 1.25 -11.33
CA GLY A 95 27.25 2.19 -10.22
C GLY A 95 27.98 3.48 -10.59
N THR A 96 28.01 4.43 -9.66
CA THR A 96 28.97 5.55 -9.64
C THR A 96 29.39 5.90 -8.19
N SER A 97 30.54 6.56 -8.09
CA SER A 97 31.34 6.82 -6.89
C SER A 97 30.97 8.07 -6.09
N ASP A 98 29.79 8.68 -6.31
CA ASP A 98 29.52 10.06 -5.85
C ASP A 98 28.15 10.28 -5.17
N GLY A 99 27.88 9.55 -4.08
CA GLY A 99 27.02 10.05 -3.01
C GLY A 99 25.49 10.09 -3.24
N ARG A 100 24.77 9.41 -2.35
CA ARG A 100 23.30 9.44 -2.11
C ARG A 100 22.40 8.77 -3.16
N ILE A 101 22.41 7.45 -3.12
CA ILE A 101 21.24 6.62 -3.41
C ILE A 101 21.04 5.72 -2.19
N ILE A 102 19.99 5.96 -1.41
CA ILE A 102 19.56 5.08 -0.31
C ILE A 102 18.57 4.08 -0.91
N VAL A 103 19.05 3.14 -1.72
CA VAL A 103 18.24 2.07 -2.31
C VAL A 103 19.02 0.75 -2.20
N TRP A 104 19.58 0.48 -1.02
CA TRP A 104 20.33 -0.74 -0.73
C TRP A 104 19.43 -1.89 -0.25
N GLU A 105 18.21 -1.61 0.24
CA GLU A 105 17.30 -2.64 0.78
C GLU A 105 16.48 -3.39 -0.29
N LEU A 106 16.31 -2.82 -1.49
CA LEU A 106 15.63 -3.51 -2.60
C LEU A 106 16.55 -4.45 -3.37
N LEU A 107 17.82 -4.06 -3.52
CA LEU A 107 18.90 -4.87 -4.10
C LEU A 107 19.15 -6.15 -3.29
N GLY A 108 19.14 -6.04 -1.95
CA GLY A 108 19.22 -7.21 -1.09
C GLY A 108 18.06 -8.18 -1.33
N CYS A 109 16.85 -7.68 -1.50
CA CYS A 109 15.69 -8.57 -1.56
C CYS A 109 15.53 -9.33 -2.89
N LEU A 110 15.87 -8.72 -4.03
CA LEU A 110 15.83 -9.42 -5.33
C LEU A 110 16.89 -10.54 -5.45
N ALA A 111 17.98 -10.46 -4.68
CA ALA A 111 19.01 -11.50 -4.63
C ALA A 111 18.87 -12.47 -3.44
N TYR A 112 18.24 -12.05 -2.32
CA TYR A 112 18.20 -12.80 -1.05
C TYR A 112 16.81 -13.12 -0.46
N CYS A 113 15.69 -12.60 -0.98
CA CYS A 113 14.38 -12.81 -0.33
C CYS A 113 13.72 -14.18 -0.60
N GLY A 114 14.38 -15.08 -1.33
CA GLY A 114 13.77 -16.35 -1.75
C GLY A 114 12.54 -16.14 -2.65
N ASP A 115 11.63 -17.10 -2.68
CA ASP A 115 10.52 -17.13 -3.64
C ASP A 115 9.44 -16.06 -3.41
N LYS A 116 9.41 -15.40 -2.23
CA LYS A 116 8.37 -14.43 -1.86
C LYS A 116 8.82 -13.36 -0.87
N ARG A 117 8.33 -12.13 -1.04
CA ARG A 117 8.47 -10.98 -0.14
C ARG A 117 7.08 -10.46 0.22
N VAL A 118 6.80 -10.31 1.51
CA VAL A 118 5.60 -9.61 2.00
C VAL A 118 5.97 -8.15 2.25
N VAL A 119 5.16 -7.22 1.75
CA VAL A 119 5.28 -5.78 2.03
C VAL A 119 3.99 -5.25 2.62
N LYS A 120 4.08 -4.15 3.38
CA LYS A 120 2.90 -3.47 3.91
C LYS A 120 2.28 -2.55 2.86
N PHE A 121 1.05 -2.84 2.47
CA PHE A 121 0.21 -1.93 1.71
C PHE A 121 -0.55 -1.01 2.67
N PHE A 122 -0.65 0.28 2.35
CA PHE A 122 -1.41 1.26 3.14
C PHE A 122 -2.31 2.10 2.24
N LEU A 123 -3.42 2.56 2.80
CA LEU A 123 -4.14 3.73 2.29
C LEU A 123 -3.75 4.97 3.10
N LYS A 124 -3.41 6.04 2.39
CA LYS A 124 -3.12 7.37 2.93
C LYS A 124 -4.22 8.33 2.49
N SER A 125 -4.84 9.03 3.44
CA SER A 125 -5.84 10.05 3.14
C SER A 125 -5.17 11.30 2.57
N LYS A 126 -5.74 11.89 1.51
CA LYS A 126 -5.26 13.18 0.98
C LYS A 126 -5.74 14.37 1.80
N GLU A 127 -6.81 14.21 2.59
CA GLU A 127 -7.30 15.25 3.50
C GLU A 127 -6.34 15.47 4.67
N THR A 128 -5.91 14.38 5.31
CA THR A 128 -5.09 14.46 6.54
C THR A 128 -3.61 14.21 6.27
N GLY A 129 -3.25 13.63 5.13
CA GLY A 129 -1.88 13.21 4.82
C GLY A 129 -1.41 11.97 5.59
N HIS A 130 -2.26 11.35 6.41
CA HIS A 130 -1.88 10.21 7.26
C HIS A 130 -2.30 8.86 6.65
N LYS A 131 -1.45 7.85 6.85
CA LYS A 131 -1.78 6.43 6.64
C LYS A 131 -2.80 6.01 7.70
N PHE A 132 -3.88 5.34 7.29
CA PHE A 132 -4.98 5.04 8.21
C PHE A 132 -5.36 3.56 8.29
N ILE A 133 -4.97 2.75 7.30
CA ILE A 133 -5.17 1.30 7.33
C ILE A 133 -4.02 0.60 6.60
N THR A 134 -3.74 -0.64 6.98
CA THR A 134 -2.69 -1.46 6.38
C THR A 134 -3.14 -2.90 6.15
N THR A 135 -2.58 -3.55 5.13
CA THR A 135 -2.67 -4.99 4.90
C THR A 135 -1.38 -5.49 4.26
N ASP A 136 -1.18 -6.79 4.24
CA ASP A 136 -0.07 -7.41 3.55
C ASP A 136 -0.32 -7.48 2.03
N PHE A 137 0.74 -7.30 1.26
CA PHE A 137 0.79 -7.53 -0.18
C PHE A 137 2.03 -8.36 -0.52
N VAL A 138 1.87 -9.40 -1.34
CA VAL A 138 2.94 -10.38 -1.57
C VAL A 138 3.54 -10.25 -2.96
N PHE A 139 4.83 -9.97 -3.03
CA PHE A 139 5.61 -10.14 -4.26
C PHE A 139 6.23 -11.53 -4.30
N TYR A 140 6.11 -12.25 -5.40
CA TYR A 140 6.75 -13.57 -5.57
C TYR A 140 7.62 -13.62 -6.83
N ASN A 141 8.62 -14.49 -6.83
CA ASN A 141 9.51 -14.69 -7.96
C ASN A 141 9.37 -16.12 -8.51
N CYS A 142 8.63 -16.27 -9.60
CA CYS A 142 8.46 -17.57 -10.25
C CYS A 142 9.73 -18.08 -10.97
N SER A 143 10.75 -17.23 -11.19
CA SER A 143 11.97 -17.62 -11.91
C SER A 143 12.95 -18.45 -11.07
N VAL A 144 12.74 -18.55 -9.75
CA VAL A 144 13.63 -19.25 -8.80
C VAL A 144 13.32 -20.75 -8.72
N LEU A 145 12.15 -21.18 -9.22
CA LEU A 145 11.78 -22.60 -9.29
C LEU A 145 12.58 -23.30 -10.41
N GLN A 146 13.78 -23.76 -10.10
CA GLN A 146 14.51 -24.73 -10.92
C GLN A 146 13.91 -26.12 -10.71
N SER A 147 13.47 -26.77 -11.79
CA SER A 147 13.08 -28.19 -11.84
C SER A 147 14.27 -29.11 -12.01
#